data_AF-A0A5N7ZLP3-F1
#
_entry.id   AF-A0A5N7ZLP3-F1
#
_cell.length_a   1.000
_cell.length_b   1.000
_cell.length_c   1.000
_cell.angle_alpha   90.00
_cell.angle_beta   90.00
_cell.angle_gamma   90.00
#
_symmetry.space_group_name_H-M   'P 1'
#
loop_
_entity.id
_entity.type
_entity.pdbx_description
1 polymer ?
#
loop_
_entity_poly.entity_id
_entity_poly.type
_entity_poly.pdbx_seq_one_letter_code
_entity_poly.pdbx_strand_id
1 'polypeptide(L)' 'MALDSKIPQGPISTKWTDYKDHINLVNPANKRNIDVIIVGTGLAGGSAAATLAELGYNVKAFCFQDSP' A
#
# COMPACT_ATOMS: atom_id res chain seq x y z
N MET A 1 -26.76 -11.44 3.07
CA MET A 1 -25.58 -10.86 2.40
C MET A 1 -24.38 -11.66 2.86
N ALA A 2 -23.69 -12.37 1.95
CA ALA A 2 -22.55 -13.22 2.33
C ALA A 2 -21.31 -12.34 2.55
N LEU A 3 -20.54 -12.63 3.58
CA LEU A 3 -19.29 -11.93 3.87
C LEU A 3 -18.21 -12.38 2.88
N ASP A 4 -17.77 -11.50 1.99
CA ASP A 4 -16.59 -11.74 1.14
C ASP A 4 -15.33 -11.38 1.94
N SER A 5 -14.71 -12.40 2.53
CA SER A 5 -13.51 -12.23 3.37
C SER A 5 -12.21 -12.10 2.56
N LYS A 6 -12.25 -12.27 1.23
CA LYS A 6 -11.09 -12.21 0.32
C LYS A 6 -9.85 -13.00 0.80
N ILE A 7 -10.08 -14.09 1.52
CA ILE A 7 -8.99 -14.95 1.98
C ILE A 7 -8.41 -15.76 0.81
N PRO A 8 -7.11 -16.11 0.84
CA PRO A 8 -6.54 -16.96 -0.19
C PRO A 8 -7.22 -18.34 -0.25
N GLN A 9 -7.26 -18.92 -1.44
CA GLN A 9 -7.83 -20.24 -1.69
C GLN A 9 -6.90 -21.35 -1.16
N GLY A 10 -7.42 -22.56 -1.02
CA GLY A 10 -6.63 -23.74 -0.64
C GLY A 10 -6.67 -24.14 0.84
N PRO A 11 -5.94 -25.21 1.22
CA PRO A 11 -5.93 -25.78 2.57
C PRO A 11 -5.37 -24.79 3.61
N ILE A 12 -5.98 -24.71 4.80
CA ILE A 12 -5.61 -23.72 5.82
C ILE A 12 -4.12 -23.77 6.23
N SER A 13 -3.51 -24.95 6.20
CA SER A 13 -2.11 -25.16 6.60
C SER A 13 -1.12 -24.50 5.63
N THR A 14 -1.40 -24.47 4.33
CA THR A 14 -0.49 -23.92 3.30
C THR A 14 -0.97 -22.61 2.69
N LYS A 15 -2.27 -22.30 2.83
CA LYS A 15 -2.97 -21.13 2.27
C LYS A 15 -2.16 -19.84 2.20
N TRP A 16 -1.58 -19.42 3.33
CA TRP A 16 -0.85 -18.15 3.42
C TRP A 16 0.59 -18.24 2.91
N THR A 17 1.20 -19.41 3.02
CA THR A 17 2.52 -19.66 2.43
C THR A 17 2.41 -19.63 0.92
N ASP A 18 1.50 -20.42 0.36
CA ASP A 18 1.25 -20.47 -1.08
C ASP A 18 0.88 -19.09 -1.64
N TYR A 19 0.02 -18.34 -0.94
CA TYR A 19 -0.33 -16.97 -1.35
C TYR A 19 0.90 -16.05 -1.41
N LYS A 20 1.78 -16.10 -0.39
CA LYS A 20 3.01 -15.29 -0.32
C LYS A 20 4.03 -15.66 -1.39
N ASP A 21 4.03 -16.91 -1.84
CA ASP A 21 4.96 -17.38 -2.86
C ASP A 21 4.54 -16.95 -4.28
N HIS A 22 3.25 -16.67 -4.48
CA HIS A 22 2.67 -16.33 -5.81
C HIS A 22 2.24 -14.86 -5.95
N ILE A 23 2.27 -14.06 -4.87
CA ILE A 23 1.97 -12.63 -4.92
C ILE A 23 3.03 -11.88 -5.75
N ASN A 24 2.57 -10.88 -6.50
CA ASN A 24 3.43 -9.93 -7.18
C ASN A 24 4.33 -9.20 -6.19
N LEU A 25 5.63 -9.49 -6.24
CA LEU A 25 6.63 -8.83 -5.39
C LEU A 25 6.83 -7.37 -5.82
N VAL A 26 6.99 -6.48 -4.85
CA VAL A 26 7.39 -5.10 -5.12
C VAL A 26 8.90 -5.07 -5.36
N ASN A 27 9.32 -4.47 -6.47
CA ASN A 27 10.70 -4.35 -6.88
C ASN A 27 10.95 -2.99 -7.56
N PRO A 28 12.21 -2.61 -7.84
CA PRO A 28 12.51 -1.32 -8.47
C PRO A 28 11.83 -1.08 -9.82
N ALA A 29 11.53 -2.15 -10.58
CA ALA A 29 10.91 -2.05 -11.90
C ALA A 29 9.39 -1.77 -11.83
N ASN A 30 8.70 -2.24 -10.78
CA ASN A 30 7.25 -2.10 -10.67
C ASN A 30 6.78 -1.14 -9.55
N LYS A 31 7.66 -0.72 -8.63
CA LYS A 31 7.28 0.19 -7.52
C LYS A 31 6.70 1.53 -8.00
N ARG A 32 7.11 2.02 -9.17
CA ARG A 32 6.57 3.25 -9.79
C ARG A 32 5.11 3.10 -10.26
N ASN A 33 4.66 1.86 -10.47
CA ASN A 33 3.29 1.57 -10.88
C ASN A 33 2.35 1.52 -9.66
N ILE A 34 2.90 1.62 -8.44
CA ILE A 34 2.13 1.58 -7.20
C ILE A 34 1.89 3.02 -6.76
N ASP A 35 0.62 3.40 -6.77
CA ASP A 35 0.16 4.66 -6.22
C ASP A 35 0.04 4.54 -4.70
N VAL A 36 0.73 5.41 -3.98
CA VAL A 36 0.62 5.53 -2.53
C VAL A 36 -0.12 6.82 -2.18
N ILE A 37 -1.29 6.68 -1.57
CA ILE A 37 -2.09 7.81 -1.12
C ILE A 37 -1.81 8.04 0.36
N ILE A 38 -1.38 9.26 0.69
CA ILE A 38 -1.16 9.68 2.08
C ILE A 38 -2.18 10.78 2.39
N VAL A 39 -2.98 10.56 3.43
CA VAL A 39 -3.99 11.50 3.90
C VAL A 39 -3.51 12.11 5.21
N GLY A 40 -3.35 13.43 5.23
CA GLY A 40 -2.77 14.22 6.32
C GLY A 40 -1.27 14.46 6.11
N THR A 41 -0.87 15.73 5.96
CA THR A 41 0.53 16.15 5.77
C THR A 41 1.10 16.83 7.02
N GLY A 42 0.79 16.31 8.20
CA GLY A 42 1.50 16.66 9.43
C GLY A 42 2.94 16.14 9.41
N LEU A 43 3.67 16.27 10.53
CA LEU A 43 5.08 15.85 10.61
C LEU A 43 5.31 14.40 10.13
N ALA A 44 4.45 13.46 10.56
CA ALA A 44 4.55 12.06 10.16
C ALA A 44 4.17 11.85 8.68
N GLY A 45 3.07 12.44 8.22
CA GLY A 45 2.59 12.26 6.85
C GLY A 45 3.51 12.87 5.81
N GLY A 46 4.06 14.06 6.08
CA GLY A 46 5.08 14.69 5.22
C GLY A 46 6.36 13.86 5.14
N SER A 47 6.86 13.39 6.29
CA SER A 47 8.07 12.55 6.33
C SER A 47 7.87 11.22 5.59
N ALA A 48 6.74 10.55 5.80
CA ALA A 48 6.40 9.32 5.08
C ALA A 48 6.28 9.55 3.57
N ALA A 49 5.65 10.66 3.16
CA ALA A 49 5.52 11.01 1.75
C ALA A 49 6.88 11.22 1.08
N ALA A 50 7.77 11.97 1.73
CA ALA A 50 9.12 12.22 1.23
C ALA A 50 9.91 10.92 1.10
N THR A 51 9.97 10.09 2.15
CA THR A 51 10.71 8.83 2.13
C THR A 51 10.20 7.88 1.04
N LEU A 52 8.87 7.77 0.87
CA LEU A 52 8.30 6.88 -0.15
C LEU A 52 8.52 7.43 -1.57
N ALA A 53 8.48 8.74 -1.76
CA ALA A 53 8.80 9.37 -3.03
C ALA A 53 10.28 9.20 -3.39
N GLU A 54 11.20 9.35 -2.43
CA GLU A 54 12.63 9.08 -2.60
C GLU A 54 12.90 7.62 -2.95
N LEU A 55 12.16 6.69 -2.33
CA LEU A 55 12.17 5.30 -2.72
C LEU A 55 11.55 5.05 -4.10
N GLY A 56 11.02 6.06 -4.79
CA GLY A 56 10.55 5.98 -6.18
C GLY A 56 9.14 5.43 -6.35
N TYR A 57 8.31 5.48 -5.31
CA TYR A 57 6.87 5.24 -5.42
C TYR A 57 6.15 6.47 -6.00
N ASN A 58 4.97 6.27 -6.60
CA ASN A 58 4.12 7.39 -7.01
C ASN A 58 3.28 7.86 -5.82
N VAL A 59 3.74 8.88 -5.11
CA VAL A 59 3.10 9.35 -3.88
C VAL A 59 2.13 10.50 -4.17
N LYS A 60 0.90 10.38 -3.69
CA LYS A 60 -0.13 11.42 -3.73
C LYS A 60 -0.47 11.82 -2.28
N ALA A 61 -0.02 12.99 -1.87
CA ALA A 61 -0.28 13.51 -0.52
C ALA A 61 -1.47 14.48 -0.54
N PHE A 62 -2.46 14.20 0.29
CA PHE A 62 -3.66 15.01 0.44
C PHE A 62 -3.70 15.59 1.85
N CYS A 63 -3.87 16.90 1.95
CA CYS A 63 -4.13 17.56 3.21
C CYS A 63 -5.44 18.33 3.08
N PHE A 64 -6.31 18.18 4.07
CA PHE A 64 -7.50 18.99 4.20
C PHE A 64 -7.30 19.86 5.44
N GLN A 65 -6.84 21.09 5.23
CA GLN A 65 -6.79 22.09 6.31
C GLN A 65 -8.11 22.83 6.29
N ASP A 66 -9.02 22.41 7.17
CA ASP A 66 -10.28 23.11 7.37
C ASP A 66 -10.03 24.31 8.29
N SER A 67 -9.74 25.44 7.67
CA SER A 67 -9.74 26.77 8.29
C SER A 67 -10.12 27.79 7.20
N PRO A 68 -11.05 28.73 7.47
CA PRO A 68 -11.53 29.71 6.47
C PRO A 68 -10.42 30.50 5.79
#